data_AF-A0A1A9UTF5-F1
#
_entry.id   AF-A0A1A9UTF5-F1
#
_cell.length_a   1.000
_cell.length_b   1.000
_cell.length_c   1.000
_cell.angle_alpha   90.00
_cell.angle_beta   90.00
_cell.angle_gamma   90.00
#
_symmetry.space_group_name_H-M   'P 1'
#
loop_
_entity.id
_entity.type
_entity.pdbx_description
1 polymer ?
#
loop_
_entity_poly.entity_id
_entity_poly.type
_entity_poly.pdbx_seq_one_letter_code
_entity_poly.pdbx_strand_id
1 'polypeptide(L)'
;MDSIDLQSLRSTGMIKKTKSTFEHDYIKRMAMQYLEYTTTNRLKILWNLMPTMPDTEIAIELSRGVYSWSYEKFLARRLFKLVWIDLLMWEFDEALLERVKLHFDFSEVNRLLGVLFKATYALVDVFHAMENRYQLNWYRNKVNQMQLKYDILQETYLKSTSQALQASKTQAEVGCNIVDVIYNETQRFRDLIIYFQDLYDKEFEKVETSIRVNTKQIAKLVNHQKFLSEQMLRFEEEIAARKALEIKRLERPTLADQVDRASYSKKSLKRRKSNTKKSKY
;
A
#
# COMPACT_ATOMS: atom_id res chain seq x y z
N MET A 1 21.85 18.62 4.72
CA MET A 1 21.87 19.77 3.80
C MET A 1 22.93 19.43 2.78
N ASP A 2 22.52 18.67 1.77
CA ASP A 2 23.46 18.05 0.85
C ASP A 2 23.67 19.01 -0.32
N SER A 3 24.91 19.47 -0.40
CA SER A 3 25.45 20.32 -1.46
C SER A 3 25.10 19.72 -2.82
N ILE A 4 24.23 20.41 -3.58
CA ILE A 4 23.97 20.09 -4.98
C ILE A 4 25.31 20.22 -5.72
N ASP A 5 25.87 19.09 -6.10
CA ASP A 5 27.13 19.01 -6.82
C ASP A 5 26.93 19.53 -8.26
N LEU A 6 27.17 20.82 -8.41
CA LEU A 6 27.13 21.58 -9.66
C LEU A 6 28.11 21.03 -10.72
N GLN A 7 29.03 20.13 -10.36
CA GLN A 7 29.91 19.47 -11.33
C GLN A 7 29.22 18.31 -12.06
N SER A 8 28.27 17.62 -11.42
CA SER A 8 27.50 16.52 -12.06
C SER A 8 26.52 17.02 -13.14
N LEU A 9 26.14 18.31 -13.09
CA LEU A 9 25.32 18.95 -14.14
C LEU A 9 26.13 19.39 -15.37
N ARG A 10 27.46 19.37 -15.31
CA ARG A 10 28.32 19.67 -16.48
C ARG A 10 28.56 18.45 -17.38
N SER A 11 28.42 17.23 -16.87
CA SER A 11 28.71 15.99 -17.60
C SER A 11 27.55 15.48 -18.48
N THR A 12 26.34 16.01 -18.33
CA THR A 12 25.17 15.65 -19.16
C THR A 12 25.10 16.40 -20.50
N GLY A 13 26.11 17.18 -20.87
CA GLY A 13 26.15 17.88 -22.15
C GLY A 13 25.08 18.96 -22.35
N MET A 14 24.27 19.28 -21.32
CA MET A 14 23.14 20.21 -21.42
C MET A 14 23.52 21.69 -21.26
N ILE A 15 24.78 22.01 -20.94
CA ILE A 15 25.21 23.41 -20.80
C ILE A 15 26.59 23.57 -21.43
N LYS A 16 26.63 23.83 -22.74
CA LYS A 16 27.69 24.60 -23.41
C LYS A 16 27.35 24.89 -24.88
N LYS A 17 26.45 25.86 -25.07
CA LYS A 17 26.49 26.89 -26.13
C LYS A 17 25.41 27.96 -25.90
N THR A 18 25.16 28.31 -24.64
CA THR A 18 24.36 29.49 -24.25
C THR A 18 25.22 30.76 -24.16
N LYS A 19 26.22 30.90 -25.03
CA LYS A 19 26.59 32.22 -25.59
C LYS A 19 25.68 32.46 -26.82
N SER A 20 24.39 32.23 -26.62
CA SER A 20 23.35 33.22 -26.31
C SER A 20 22.87 33.86 -27.61
N THR A 21 21.88 33.20 -28.21
CA THR A 21 21.08 33.74 -29.32
C THR A 21 20.56 35.14 -28.99
N PHE A 22 20.31 35.42 -27.70
CA PHE A 22 19.96 36.74 -27.19
C PHE A 22 21.06 37.81 -27.41
N GLU A 23 22.33 37.54 -27.09
CA GLU A 23 23.41 38.48 -27.42
C GLU A 23 23.52 38.64 -28.93
N HIS A 24 23.36 37.57 -29.70
CA HIS A 24 23.47 37.65 -31.16
C HIS A 24 22.35 38.48 -31.80
N ASP A 25 21.10 38.34 -31.36
CA ASP A 25 19.97 39.11 -31.88
C ASP A 25 19.93 40.56 -31.36
N TYR A 26 20.39 40.78 -30.13
CA TYR A 26 20.64 42.13 -29.63
C TYR A 26 21.74 42.82 -30.44
N ILE A 27 22.85 42.12 -30.71
CA ILE A 27 23.94 42.62 -31.56
C ILE A 27 23.45 42.90 -32.98
N LYS A 28 22.61 42.04 -33.56
CA LYS A 28 22.00 42.29 -34.89
C LYS A 28 21.13 43.54 -34.89
N ARG A 29 20.26 43.71 -33.89
CA ARG A 29 19.41 44.91 -33.78
C ARG A 29 20.25 46.17 -33.61
N MET A 30 21.27 46.14 -32.75
CA MET A 30 22.20 47.25 -32.56
C MET A 30 22.99 47.55 -33.84
N ALA A 31 23.45 46.53 -34.56
CA ALA A 31 24.14 46.68 -35.83
C ALA A 31 23.23 47.28 -36.91
N MET A 32 21.97 46.86 -36.98
CA MET A 32 20.97 47.44 -37.90
C MET A 32 20.66 48.90 -37.55
N GLN A 33 20.44 49.23 -36.28
CA GLN A 33 20.23 50.60 -35.82
C GLN A 33 21.43 51.48 -36.12
N TYR A 34 22.64 50.98 -35.88
CA TYR A 34 23.87 51.69 -36.21
C TYR A 34 24.02 51.88 -37.72
N LEU A 35 23.71 50.86 -38.53
CA LEU A 35 23.74 50.96 -39.99
C LEU A 35 22.72 51.98 -40.50
N GLU A 36 21.48 51.95 -40.00
CA GLU A 36 20.43 52.92 -40.33
C GLU A 36 20.85 54.34 -39.94
N TYR A 37 21.34 54.53 -38.71
CA TYR A 37 21.81 55.81 -38.23
C TYR A 37 22.96 56.35 -39.09
N THR A 38 23.98 55.53 -39.37
CA THR A 38 25.16 55.95 -40.14
C THR A 38 24.82 56.22 -41.60
N THR A 39 24.00 55.38 -42.24
CA THR A 39 23.55 55.61 -43.63
C THR A 39 22.67 56.84 -43.73
N THR A 40 21.69 56.99 -42.84
CA THR A 40 20.80 58.18 -42.82
C THR A 40 21.58 59.47 -42.56
N ASN A 41 22.54 59.46 -41.64
CA ASN A 41 23.37 60.64 -41.37
C ASN A 41 24.29 60.99 -42.53
N ARG A 42 24.95 59.98 -43.14
CA ARG A 42 25.77 60.21 -44.33
C ARG A 42 24.93 60.78 -45.47
N LEU A 43 23.72 60.25 -45.64
CA LEU A 43 22.80 60.78 -46.63
C LEU A 43 22.38 62.22 -46.31
N LYS A 44 22.06 62.51 -45.05
CA LYS A 44 21.72 63.86 -44.61
C LYS A 44 22.87 64.85 -44.84
N ILE A 45 24.11 64.45 -44.59
CA ILE A 45 25.30 65.28 -44.86
C ILE A 45 25.40 65.57 -46.36
N LEU A 46 25.32 64.53 -47.20
CA LEU A 46 25.35 64.68 -48.65
C LEU A 46 24.21 65.56 -49.17
N TRP A 47 23.00 65.41 -48.63
CA TRP A 47 21.84 66.25 -48.94
C TRP A 47 22.09 67.72 -48.59
N ASN A 48 22.63 67.99 -47.41
CA ASN A 48 22.94 69.36 -46.97
C ASN A 48 24.08 70.01 -47.77
N LEU A 49 24.93 69.21 -48.42
CA LEU A 49 25.96 69.71 -49.33
C LEU A 49 25.41 70.01 -50.74
N MET A 50 24.20 69.54 -51.06
CA MET A 50 23.57 69.87 -52.33
C MET A 50 23.08 71.31 -52.32
N PRO A 51 23.20 72.04 -53.44
CA PRO A 51 22.61 73.36 -53.57
C PRO A 51 21.10 73.29 -53.35
N THR A 52 20.54 74.27 -52.64
CA THR A 52 19.08 74.41 -52.49
C THR A 52 18.41 74.49 -53.87
N MET A 53 17.48 73.57 -54.14
CA MET A 53 16.67 73.61 -55.37
C MET A 53 15.62 74.72 -55.27
N PRO A 54 15.58 75.68 -56.21
CA PRO A 54 14.49 76.64 -56.33
C PRO A 54 13.18 75.96 -56.77
N ASP A 55 12.04 76.57 -56.41
CA ASP A 55 10.69 76.02 -56.65
C ASP A 55 10.38 75.77 -58.14
N THR A 56 10.99 76.54 -59.03
CA THR A 56 10.88 76.36 -60.48
C THR A 56 11.48 75.03 -60.97
N GLU A 57 12.61 74.60 -60.40
CA GLU A 57 13.25 73.31 -60.70
C GLU A 57 12.39 72.12 -60.24
N ILE A 58 11.73 72.28 -59.09
CA ILE A 58 10.82 71.29 -58.52
C ILE A 58 9.55 71.15 -59.38
N ALA A 59 9.02 72.26 -59.89
CA ALA A 59 7.84 72.28 -60.76
C ALA A 59 8.08 71.58 -62.12
N ILE A 60 9.29 71.71 -62.68
CA ILE A 60 9.69 71.05 -63.94
C ILE A 60 9.63 69.52 -63.79
N GLU A 61 10.17 68.97 -62.71
CA GLU A 61 10.14 67.52 -62.48
C GLU A 61 8.75 67.01 -62.07
N LEU A 62 8.01 67.75 -61.24
CA LEU A 62 6.65 67.35 -60.83
C LEU A 62 5.68 67.23 -62.02
N SER A 63 5.84 68.07 -63.03
CA SER A 63 4.97 68.09 -64.20
C SER A 63 5.26 66.97 -65.22
N ARG A 64 6.52 66.51 -65.33
CA ARG A 64 6.94 65.54 -66.36
C ARG A 64 7.38 64.18 -65.81
N GLY A 65 7.69 64.08 -64.50
CA GLY A 65 8.10 62.86 -63.81
C GLY A 65 9.27 62.16 -64.47
N VAL A 66 10.24 62.92 -64.98
CA VAL A 66 11.30 62.46 -65.88
C VAL A 66 12.33 61.62 -65.13
N TYR A 67 12.65 62.02 -63.90
CA TYR A 67 13.64 61.37 -63.05
C TYR A 67 13.05 60.35 -62.08
N SER A 68 11.73 60.12 -62.10
CA SER A 68 11.10 59.13 -61.24
C SER A 68 11.61 57.70 -61.45
N TRP A 69 11.91 57.01 -60.34
CA TRP A 69 12.28 55.58 -60.31
C TRP A 69 11.08 54.64 -60.40
N SER A 70 9.85 55.16 -60.52
CA SER A 70 8.66 54.32 -60.71
C SER A 70 8.74 53.55 -62.03
N TYR A 71 8.48 52.23 -61.95
CA TYR A 71 8.44 51.36 -63.12
C TYR A 71 7.40 51.82 -64.15
N GLU A 72 6.24 52.27 -63.70
CA GLU A 72 5.17 52.77 -64.57
C GLU A 72 5.59 54.04 -65.31
N LYS A 73 6.22 54.99 -64.60
CA LYS A 73 6.74 56.22 -65.20
C LYS A 73 7.90 55.94 -66.15
N PHE A 74 8.75 54.96 -65.84
CA PHE A 74 9.80 54.50 -66.75
C PHE A 74 9.22 53.94 -68.05
N LEU A 75 8.20 53.08 -67.98
CA LEU A 75 7.52 52.57 -69.17
C LEU A 75 6.84 53.67 -69.98
N ALA A 76 6.17 54.61 -69.30
CA ALA A 76 5.54 55.76 -69.96
C ALA A 76 6.57 56.57 -70.76
N ARG A 77 7.73 56.89 -70.18
CA ARG A 77 8.81 57.61 -70.87
C ARG A 77 9.34 56.87 -72.09
N ARG A 78 9.43 55.54 -72.02
CA ARG A 78 9.87 54.69 -73.15
C ARG A 78 8.89 54.73 -74.33
N LEU A 79 7.60 54.91 -74.08
CA LEU A 79 6.58 55.00 -75.13
C LEU A 79 6.67 56.30 -75.94
N PHE A 80 7.17 57.38 -75.34
CA PHE A 80 7.29 58.69 -76.00
C PHE A 80 8.63 58.94 -76.73
N LYS A 81 9.41 57.88 -77.04
CA LYS A 81 10.61 57.92 -77.90
C LYS A 81 11.59 59.09 -77.67
N LEU A 82 12.11 59.26 -76.45
CA LEU A 82 13.17 60.25 -76.09
C LEU A 82 12.87 61.74 -76.42
N VAL A 83 11.75 62.08 -77.07
CA VAL A 83 11.40 63.45 -77.50
C VAL A 83 11.42 64.44 -76.33
N TRP A 84 11.03 63.97 -75.14
CA TRP A 84 11.05 64.78 -73.92
C TRP A 84 12.46 65.15 -73.45
N ILE A 85 13.47 64.31 -73.72
CA ILE A 85 14.87 64.60 -73.38
C ILE A 85 15.37 65.73 -74.27
N ASP A 86 15.10 65.67 -75.57
CA ASP A 86 15.46 66.73 -76.52
C ASP A 86 14.77 68.06 -76.14
N LEU A 87 13.50 68.01 -75.74
CA LEU A 87 12.73 69.17 -75.27
C LEU A 87 13.30 69.75 -73.96
N LEU A 88 13.72 68.90 -73.03
CA LEU A 88 14.35 69.34 -71.78
C LEU A 88 15.74 69.92 -72.00
N MET A 89 16.56 69.30 -72.86
CA MET A 89 17.88 69.81 -73.21
C MET A 89 17.80 71.10 -74.04
N TRP A 90 16.68 71.36 -74.72
CA TRP A 90 16.44 72.64 -75.37
C TRP A 90 16.01 73.73 -74.39
N GLU A 91 15.17 73.38 -73.41
CA GLU A 91 14.57 74.31 -72.46
C GLU A 91 15.52 74.66 -71.28
N PHE A 92 16.43 73.75 -70.92
CA PHE A 92 17.27 73.85 -69.73
C PHE A 92 18.73 73.51 -70.00
N ASP A 93 19.62 74.14 -69.24
CA ASP A 93 21.04 73.80 -69.22
C ASP A 93 21.30 72.40 -68.63
N GLU A 94 22.33 71.73 -69.13
CA GLU A 94 22.71 70.38 -68.71
C GLU A 94 23.04 70.34 -67.21
N ALA A 95 23.76 71.34 -66.70
CA ALA A 95 24.12 71.42 -65.29
C ALA A 95 22.90 71.56 -64.35
N LEU A 96 21.81 72.16 -64.85
CA LEU A 96 20.54 72.26 -64.14
C LEU A 96 19.86 70.89 -64.06
N LEU A 97 19.74 70.21 -65.20
CA LEU A 97 19.12 68.90 -65.32
C LEU A 97 19.86 67.84 -64.48
N GLU A 98 21.20 67.88 -64.45
CA GLU A 98 22.01 67.03 -63.58
C GLU A 98 21.73 67.26 -62.09
N ARG A 99 21.58 68.52 -61.68
CA ARG A 99 21.27 68.87 -60.28
C ARG A 99 19.88 68.39 -59.86
N VAL A 100 18.88 68.62 -60.71
CA VAL A 100 17.50 68.15 -60.47
C VAL A 100 17.46 66.63 -60.38
N LYS A 101 18.11 65.94 -61.31
CA LYS A 101 18.24 64.49 -61.31
C LYS A 101 18.90 63.99 -60.02
N LEU A 102 20.02 64.60 -59.64
CA LEU A 102 20.78 64.21 -58.45
C LEU A 102 19.93 64.35 -57.18
N HIS A 103 19.20 65.46 -57.03
CA HIS A 103 18.32 65.69 -55.88
C HIS A 103 17.16 64.68 -55.84
N PHE A 104 16.59 64.32 -56.99
CA PHE A 104 15.53 63.33 -57.09
C PHE A 104 16.03 61.90 -56.81
N ASP A 105 17.13 61.49 -57.44
CA ASP A 105 17.79 60.20 -57.21
C ASP A 105 18.07 60.01 -55.72
N PHE A 106 18.54 61.07 -55.06
CA PHE A 106 18.85 61.04 -53.63
C PHE A 106 17.60 60.88 -52.75
N SER A 107 16.51 61.55 -53.09
CA SER A 107 15.22 61.39 -52.43
C SER A 107 14.68 59.95 -52.56
N GLU A 108 14.78 59.36 -53.74
CA GLU A 108 14.38 57.96 -53.98
C GLU A 108 15.27 56.96 -53.23
N VAL A 109 16.59 57.17 -53.19
CA VAL A 109 17.50 56.35 -52.37
C VAL A 109 17.11 56.39 -50.90
N ASN A 110 16.82 57.59 -50.37
CA ASN A 110 16.41 57.75 -48.97
C ASN A 110 15.07 57.03 -48.70
N ARG A 111 14.10 57.16 -49.62
CA ARG A 111 12.81 56.45 -49.54
C ARG A 111 12.99 54.93 -49.56
N LEU A 112 13.83 54.42 -50.46
CA LEU A 112 14.13 52.99 -50.59
C LEU A 112 14.76 52.44 -49.31
N LEU A 113 15.74 53.14 -48.74
CA LEU A 113 16.38 52.75 -47.49
C LEU A 113 15.37 52.70 -46.34
N GLY A 114 14.47 53.67 -46.24
CA GLY A 114 13.40 53.65 -45.24
C GLY A 114 12.49 52.42 -45.36
N VAL A 115 12.18 51.96 -46.57
CA VAL A 115 11.42 50.72 -46.79
C VAL A 115 12.23 49.49 -46.42
N LEU A 116 13.51 49.44 -46.82
CA LEU A 116 14.39 48.32 -46.53
C LEU A 116 14.57 48.11 -45.02
N PHE A 117 14.86 49.18 -44.27
CA PHE A 117 15.00 49.08 -42.81
C PHE A 117 13.70 48.65 -42.14
N LYS A 118 12.54 49.19 -42.54
CA LYS A 118 11.24 48.73 -42.02
C LYS A 118 11.01 47.23 -42.28
N ALA A 119 11.30 46.76 -43.48
CA ALA A 119 11.13 45.35 -43.84
C ALA A 119 12.07 44.44 -43.04
N THR A 120 13.34 44.84 -42.85
CA THR A 120 14.30 44.05 -42.09
C THR A 120 13.94 43.99 -40.60
N TYR A 121 13.47 45.09 -39.99
CA TYR A 121 12.99 45.06 -38.59
C TYR A 121 11.79 44.13 -38.43
N ALA A 122 10.80 44.21 -39.33
CA ALA A 122 9.64 43.33 -39.31
C ALA A 122 10.04 41.84 -39.41
N LEU A 123 11.02 41.52 -40.25
CA LEU A 123 11.53 40.16 -40.39
C LEU A 123 12.14 39.64 -39.09
N VAL A 124 12.95 40.45 -38.42
CA VAL A 124 13.57 40.11 -37.12
C VAL A 124 12.50 39.85 -36.06
N ASP A 125 11.46 40.67 -36.01
CA ASP A 125 10.36 40.51 -35.05
C ASP A 125 9.55 39.23 -35.31
N VAL A 126 9.29 38.89 -36.58
CA VAL A 126 8.60 37.65 -36.96
C VAL A 126 9.39 36.41 -36.53
N PHE A 127 10.70 36.38 -36.76
CA PHE A 127 11.53 35.26 -36.32
C PHE A 127 11.55 35.12 -34.81
N HIS A 128 11.60 36.24 -34.09
CA HIS A 128 11.56 36.23 -32.63
C HIS A 128 10.22 35.70 -32.09
N ALA A 129 9.10 36.10 -32.71
CA ALA A 129 7.78 35.58 -32.37
C ALA A 129 7.66 34.07 -32.64
N MET A 130 8.24 33.58 -33.74
CA MET A 130 8.30 32.16 -34.06
C MET A 130 9.10 31.39 -33.02
N GLU A 131 10.30 31.87 -32.67
CA GLU A 131 11.16 31.23 -31.66
C GLU A 131 10.47 31.17 -30.29
N ASN A 132 9.88 32.27 -29.84
CA ASN A 132 9.12 32.31 -28.58
C ASN A 132 7.97 31.30 -28.58
N ARG A 133 7.27 31.13 -29.70
CA ARG A 133 6.21 30.12 -29.85
C ARG A 133 6.76 28.70 -29.73
N TYR A 134 7.91 28.41 -30.35
CA TYR A 134 8.56 27.10 -30.23
C TYR A 134 9.01 26.81 -28.78
N GLN A 135 9.61 27.79 -28.11
CA GLN A 135 10.03 27.65 -26.71
C GLN A 135 8.82 27.41 -25.80
N LEU A 136 7.75 28.20 -25.94
CA LEU A 136 6.51 28.00 -25.18
C LEU A 136 5.91 26.62 -25.39
N ASN A 137 5.87 26.14 -26.64
CA ASN A 137 5.40 24.78 -26.93
C ASN A 137 6.28 23.70 -26.29
N TRP A 138 7.60 23.90 -26.28
CA TRP A 138 8.52 22.98 -25.63
C TRP A 138 8.28 22.91 -24.12
N TYR A 139 8.14 24.06 -23.45
CA TYR A 139 7.82 24.11 -22.02
C TYR A 139 6.47 23.47 -21.71
N ARG A 140 5.42 23.76 -22.50
CA ARG A 140 4.10 23.13 -22.36
C ARG A 140 4.19 21.61 -22.49
N ASN A 141 4.92 21.12 -23.49
CA ASN A 141 5.12 19.68 -23.66
C ASN A 141 5.84 19.05 -22.46
N LYS A 142 6.85 19.73 -21.91
CA LYS A 142 7.56 19.27 -20.70
C LYS A 142 6.64 19.23 -19.47
N VAL A 143 5.81 20.25 -19.28
CA VAL A 143 4.81 20.27 -18.19
C VAL A 143 3.82 19.11 -18.36
N ASN A 144 3.30 18.88 -19.57
CA ASN A 144 2.39 17.77 -19.84
C ASN A 144 3.02 16.40 -19.56
N GLN A 145 4.30 16.20 -19.93
CA GLN A 145 5.04 14.98 -19.62
C GLN A 145 5.18 14.77 -18.11
N MET A 146 5.43 15.84 -17.35
CA MET A 146 5.51 15.76 -15.89
C MET A 146 4.15 15.46 -15.28
N GLN A 147 3.08 16.13 -15.74
CA GLN A 147 1.72 15.89 -15.28
C GLN A 147 1.32 14.42 -15.46
N LEU A 148 1.55 13.86 -16.65
CA LEU A 148 1.25 12.45 -16.94
C LEU A 148 1.97 11.50 -15.97
N LYS A 149 3.24 11.79 -15.63
CA LYS A 149 3.99 10.98 -14.66
C LYS A 149 3.38 11.05 -13.27
N TYR A 150 2.94 12.23 -12.84
CA TYR A 150 2.28 12.40 -11.54
C TYR A 150 0.91 11.71 -11.51
N ASP A 151 0.13 11.80 -12.59
CA ASP A 151 -1.17 11.15 -12.69
C ASP A 151 -1.03 9.62 -12.58
N ILE A 152 -0.07 9.02 -13.30
CA ILE A 152 0.24 7.58 -13.22
C ILE A 152 0.65 7.20 -11.79
N LEU A 153 1.50 8.00 -11.15
CA LEU A 153 1.95 7.75 -9.78
C LEU A 153 0.79 7.82 -8.78
N GLN A 154 -0.08 8.82 -8.92
CA GLN A 154 -1.27 9.00 -8.11
C GLN A 154 -2.24 7.83 -8.26
N GLU A 155 -2.49 7.38 -9.49
CA GLU A 155 -3.34 6.21 -9.77
C GLU A 155 -2.77 4.95 -9.10
N THR A 156 -1.44 4.78 -9.15
CA THR A 156 -0.76 3.67 -8.49
C THR A 156 -0.95 3.70 -6.97
N TYR A 157 -0.82 4.87 -6.35
CA TYR A 157 -1.09 5.03 -4.92
C TYR A 157 -2.55 4.73 -4.57
N LEU A 158 -3.51 5.29 -5.33
CA LEU A 158 -4.94 5.05 -5.12
C LEU A 158 -5.27 3.55 -5.20
N LYS A 159 -4.71 2.85 -6.18
CA LYS A 159 -4.87 1.41 -6.32
C LYS A 159 -4.33 0.66 -5.11
N SER A 160 -3.12 0.98 -4.66
CA SER A 160 -2.51 0.37 -3.46
C SER A 160 -3.34 0.62 -2.20
N THR A 161 -3.81 1.86 -1.98
CA THR A 161 -4.67 2.21 -0.85
C THR A 161 -6.00 1.45 -0.89
N SER A 162 -6.62 1.31 -2.06
CA SER A 162 -7.87 0.56 -2.21
C SER A 162 -7.68 -0.93 -1.89
N GLN A 163 -6.57 -1.53 -2.33
CA GLN A 163 -6.22 -2.92 -2.03
C GLN A 163 -5.98 -3.13 -0.53
N ALA A 164 -5.22 -2.23 0.11
CA ALA A 164 -4.97 -2.27 1.54
C ALA A 164 -6.27 -2.13 2.36
N LEU A 165 -7.17 -1.23 1.94
CA LEU A 165 -8.47 -1.05 2.56
C LEU A 165 -9.34 -2.30 2.43
N GLN A 166 -9.37 -2.93 1.25
CA GLN A 166 -10.10 -4.17 1.03
C GLN A 166 -9.54 -5.31 1.87
N ALA A 167 -8.22 -5.48 1.92
CA ALA A 167 -7.56 -6.48 2.76
C ALA A 167 -7.90 -6.28 4.25
N SER A 168 -7.88 -5.05 4.74
CA SER A 168 -8.28 -4.71 6.11
C SER A 168 -9.74 -5.07 6.40
N LYS A 169 -10.68 -4.79 5.48
CA LYS A 169 -12.08 -5.19 5.62
C LYS A 169 -12.24 -6.71 5.69
N THR A 170 -11.60 -7.45 4.79
CA THR A 170 -11.66 -8.91 4.81
C THR A 170 -11.05 -9.49 6.08
N GLN A 171 -9.97 -8.91 6.60
CA GLN A 171 -9.36 -9.34 7.85
C GLN A 171 -10.28 -9.07 9.05
N ALA A 172 -10.96 -7.93 9.07
CA ALA A 172 -11.92 -7.61 10.11
C ALA A 172 -13.12 -8.59 10.11
N GLU A 173 -13.66 -8.88 8.92
CA GLU A 173 -14.76 -9.85 8.76
C GLU A 173 -14.35 -11.27 9.19
N VAL A 174 -13.18 -11.73 8.76
CA VAL A 174 -12.62 -13.03 9.18
C VAL A 174 -12.38 -13.05 10.70
N GLY A 175 -11.86 -11.95 11.26
CA GLY A 175 -11.63 -11.80 12.69
C GLY A 175 -12.91 -11.96 13.52
N CYS A 176 -14.00 -11.29 13.13
CA CYS A 176 -15.30 -11.44 13.77
C CYS A 176 -15.80 -12.89 13.71
N ASN A 177 -15.70 -13.53 12.54
CA ASN A 177 -16.12 -14.92 12.38
C ASN A 177 -15.33 -15.90 13.27
N ILE A 178 -14.02 -15.69 13.43
CA ILE A 178 -13.19 -16.53 14.31
C ILE A 178 -13.61 -16.36 15.77
N VAL A 179 -13.89 -15.14 16.21
CA VAL A 179 -14.37 -14.87 17.57
C VAL A 179 -15.69 -15.60 17.83
N ASP A 180 -16.63 -15.56 16.87
CA ASP A 180 -17.92 -16.25 16.99
C ASP A 180 -17.75 -17.78 17.05
N VAL A 181 -16.84 -18.35 16.24
CA VAL A 181 -16.52 -19.79 16.30
C VAL A 181 -15.94 -20.17 17.66
N ILE A 182 -14.99 -19.39 18.18
CA ILE A 182 -14.38 -19.64 19.50
C ILE A 182 -15.44 -19.55 20.60
N TYR A 183 -16.33 -18.57 20.53
CA TYR A 183 -17.41 -18.41 21.51
C TYR A 183 -18.36 -19.60 21.49
N ASN A 184 -18.78 -20.04 20.29
CA ASN A 184 -19.65 -21.21 20.11
C ASN A 184 -18.99 -22.50 20.63
N GLU A 185 -17.72 -22.74 20.31
CA GLU A 185 -16.99 -23.90 20.83
C GLU A 185 -16.82 -23.86 22.35
N THR A 186 -16.53 -22.68 22.90
CA THR A 186 -16.44 -22.48 24.35
C THR A 186 -17.78 -22.80 25.03
N GLN A 187 -18.89 -22.37 24.43
CA GLN A 187 -20.22 -22.68 24.94
C GLN A 187 -20.51 -24.19 24.87
N ARG A 188 -20.17 -24.85 23.76
CA ARG A 188 -20.30 -26.31 23.62
C ARG A 188 -19.53 -27.07 24.70
N PHE A 189 -18.31 -26.65 25.00
CA PHE A 189 -17.52 -27.27 26.07
C PHE A 189 -18.14 -27.05 27.46
N ARG A 190 -18.72 -25.87 27.74
CA ARG A 190 -19.45 -25.63 28.99
C ARG A 190 -20.63 -26.57 29.13
N ASP A 191 -21.42 -26.73 28.08
CA ASP A 191 -22.59 -27.60 28.10
C ASP A 191 -22.19 -29.07 28.31
N LEU A 192 -21.08 -29.52 27.69
CA LEU A 192 -20.49 -30.84 27.92
C LEU A 192 -20.03 -31.05 29.37
N ILE A 193 -19.39 -30.05 29.97
CA ILE A 193 -18.97 -30.13 31.38
C ILE A 193 -20.19 -30.29 32.29
N ILE A 194 -21.24 -29.49 32.08
CA ILE A 194 -22.49 -29.57 32.85
C ILE A 194 -23.13 -30.95 32.70
N TYR A 195 -23.19 -31.47 31.46
CA TYR A 195 -23.71 -32.80 31.17
C TYR A 195 -22.94 -33.90 31.92
N PHE A 196 -21.61 -33.87 31.89
CA PHE A 196 -20.80 -34.84 32.61
C PHE A 196 -20.93 -34.72 34.13
N GLN A 197 -21.03 -33.49 34.66
CA GLN A 197 -21.28 -33.27 36.09
C GLN A 197 -22.59 -33.93 36.53
N ASP A 198 -23.70 -33.67 35.83
CA ASP A 198 -25.00 -34.28 36.13
C ASP A 198 -24.97 -35.82 35.99
N LEU A 199 -24.24 -36.34 35.00
CA LEU A 199 -24.05 -37.78 34.85
C LEU A 199 -23.29 -38.39 36.04
N TYR A 200 -22.18 -37.77 36.46
CA TYR A 200 -21.40 -38.24 37.60
C TYR A 200 -22.18 -38.14 38.90
N ASP A 201 -22.90 -37.05 39.13
CA ASP A 201 -23.74 -36.87 40.32
C ASP A 201 -24.81 -37.97 40.41
N LYS A 202 -25.47 -38.30 39.29
CA LYS A 202 -26.45 -39.40 39.21
C LYS A 202 -25.84 -40.76 39.51
N GLU A 203 -24.69 -41.08 38.93
CA GLU A 203 -24.01 -42.35 39.19
C GLU A 203 -23.48 -42.43 40.63
N PHE A 204 -23.00 -41.32 41.16
CA PHE A 204 -22.55 -41.22 42.55
C PHE A 204 -23.70 -41.49 43.53
N GLU A 205 -24.86 -40.85 43.34
CA GLU A 205 -26.06 -41.10 44.16
C GLU A 205 -26.53 -42.56 44.08
N LYS A 206 -26.46 -43.21 42.91
CA LYS A 206 -26.77 -44.65 42.78
C LYS A 206 -25.81 -45.51 43.60
N VAL A 207 -24.52 -45.23 43.56
CA VAL A 207 -23.52 -45.95 44.34
C VAL A 207 -23.72 -45.69 45.83
N GLU A 208 -23.95 -44.44 46.22
CA GLU A 208 -24.13 -44.08 47.63
C GLU A 208 -25.40 -44.71 48.22
N THR A 209 -26.51 -44.70 47.48
CA THR A 209 -27.74 -45.38 47.88
C THR A 209 -27.53 -46.90 48.01
N SER A 210 -26.81 -47.52 47.08
CA SER A 210 -26.43 -48.94 47.15
C SER A 210 -25.59 -49.25 48.40
N ILE A 211 -24.57 -48.43 48.69
CA ILE A 211 -23.77 -48.55 49.92
C ILE A 211 -24.66 -48.43 51.15
N ARG A 212 -25.52 -47.40 51.23
CA ARG A 212 -26.45 -47.21 52.36
C ARG A 212 -27.35 -48.43 52.57
N VAL A 213 -27.86 -49.05 51.50
CA VAL A 213 -28.66 -50.27 51.58
C VAL A 213 -27.84 -51.45 52.10
N ASN A 214 -26.64 -51.67 51.55
CA ASN A 214 -25.74 -52.74 51.97
C ASN A 214 -25.30 -52.59 53.44
N THR A 215 -24.98 -51.37 53.88
CA THR A 215 -24.65 -51.08 55.28
C THR A 215 -25.82 -51.41 56.21
N LYS A 216 -27.06 -51.09 55.83
CA LYS A 216 -28.25 -51.48 56.60
C LYS A 216 -28.43 -53.00 56.66
N GLN A 217 -28.16 -53.72 55.56
CA GLN A 217 -28.22 -55.18 55.54
C GLN A 217 -27.15 -55.81 56.44
N ILE A 218 -25.90 -55.32 56.36
CA ILE A 218 -24.81 -55.75 57.24
C ILE A 218 -25.19 -55.53 58.71
N ALA A 219 -25.73 -54.36 59.07
CA ALA A 219 -26.17 -54.08 60.43
C ALA A 219 -27.26 -55.06 60.92
N LYS A 220 -28.21 -55.44 60.04
CA LYS A 220 -29.22 -56.48 60.35
C LYS A 220 -28.57 -57.84 60.60
N LEU A 221 -27.63 -58.26 59.76
CA LEU A 221 -26.92 -59.53 59.91
C LEU A 221 -26.09 -59.56 61.20
N VAL A 222 -25.40 -58.47 61.53
CA VAL A 222 -24.64 -58.33 62.78
C VAL A 222 -25.57 -58.45 63.99
N ASN A 223 -26.73 -57.81 63.97
CA ASN A 223 -27.72 -57.93 65.06
C ASN A 223 -28.29 -59.35 65.16
N HIS A 224 -28.56 -60.00 64.02
CA HIS A 224 -29.01 -61.39 64.00
C HIS A 224 -27.96 -62.35 64.56
N GLN A 225 -26.69 -62.16 64.18
CA GLN A 225 -25.56 -62.91 64.73
C GLN A 225 -25.46 -62.74 66.24
N LYS A 226 -25.54 -61.51 66.76
CA LYS A 226 -25.55 -61.24 68.21
C LYS A 226 -26.69 -61.99 68.91
N PHE A 227 -27.90 -61.93 68.37
CA PHE A 227 -29.05 -62.67 68.91
C PHE A 227 -28.83 -64.18 68.94
N LEU A 228 -28.31 -64.76 67.85
CA LEU A 228 -28.01 -66.20 67.81
C LEU A 228 -26.91 -66.58 68.80
N SER A 229 -25.86 -65.76 68.94
CA SER A 229 -24.81 -65.98 69.94
C SER A 229 -25.36 -65.94 71.37
N GLU A 230 -26.27 -65.02 71.68
CA GLU A 230 -26.96 -64.99 72.98
C GLU A 230 -27.83 -66.23 73.20
N GLN A 231 -28.55 -66.71 72.18
CA GLN A 231 -29.35 -67.93 72.26
C GLN A 231 -28.47 -69.17 72.48
N MET A 232 -27.35 -69.29 71.77
CA MET A 232 -26.38 -70.37 71.99
C MET A 232 -25.87 -70.37 73.42
N LEU A 233 -25.51 -69.21 73.96
CA LEU A 233 -25.05 -69.06 75.34
C LEU A 233 -26.13 -69.52 76.34
N ARG A 234 -27.40 -69.11 76.13
CA ARG A 234 -28.54 -69.60 76.94
C ARG A 234 -28.72 -71.12 76.87
N PHE A 235 -28.61 -71.71 75.67
CA PHE A 235 -28.71 -73.17 75.52
C PHE A 235 -27.54 -73.90 76.17
N GLU A 236 -26.32 -73.36 76.10
CA GLU A 236 -25.16 -73.91 76.81
C GLU A 236 -25.36 -73.88 78.33
N GLU A 237 -25.86 -72.76 78.86
CA GLU A 237 -26.25 -72.63 80.27
C GLU A 237 -27.35 -73.64 80.66
N GLU A 238 -28.38 -73.82 79.82
CA GLU A 238 -29.46 -74.77 80.06
C GLU A 238 -28.98 -76.23 80.01
N ILE A 239 -28.11 -76.59 79.05
CA ILE A 239 -27.47 -77.91 78.98
C ILE A 239 -26.61 -78.16 80.22
N ALA A 240 -25.84 -77.16 80.66
CA ALA A 240 -25.04 -77.25 81.89
C ALA A 240 -25.93 -77.43 83.13
N ALA A 241 -27.04 -76.69 83.23
CA ALA A 241 -28.01 -76.82 84.30
C ALA A 241 -28.71 -78.19 84.30
N ARG A 242 -29.10 -78.72 83.13
CA ARG A 242 -29.67 -80.07 82.99
C ARG A 242 -28.66 -81.16 83.35
N LYS A 243 -27.41 -81.04 82.90
CA LYS A 243 -26.33 -81.96 83.32
C LYS A 243 -26.12 -81.92 84.84
N ALA A 244 -26.15 -80.74 85.45
CA ALA A 244 -26.04 -80.60 86.91
C ALA A 244 -27.24 -81.21 87.66
N LEU A 245 -28.45 -81.12 87.11
CA LEU A 245 -29.63 -81.81 87.65
C LEU A 245 -29.57 -83.33 87.47
N GLU A 246 -29.05 -83.82 86.34
CA GLU A 246 -28.86 -85.25 86.07
C GLU A 246 -27.81 -85.84 87.03
N ILE A 247 -26.71 -85.14 87.27
CA ILE A 247 -25.71 -85.48 88.29
C ILE A 247 -26.36 -85.52 89.67
N LYS A 248 -27.18 -84.52 90.04
CA LYS A 248 -27.94 -84.52 91.30
C LYS A 248 -29.00 -85.63 91.41
N ARG A 249 -29.53 -86.15 90.29
CA ARG A 249 -30.43 -87.32 90.26
C ARG A 249 -29.68 -88.64 90.44
N LEU A 250 -28.47 -88.74 89.89
CA LEU A 250 -27.58 -89.90 90.06
C LEU A 250 -26.98 -89.98 91.49
N GLU A 251 -26.96 -88.89 92.25
CA GLU A 251 -26.34 -88.80 93.58
C GLU A 251 -27.34 -88.89 94.78
N ARG A 252 -28.57 -89.40 94.60
CA ARG A 252 -29.50 -89.73 95.71
C ARG A 252 -30.08 -91.16 95.55
N PRO A 253 -30.12 -91.98 96.62
CA PRO A 253 -29.14 -93.06 96.84
C PRO A 253 -29.73 -94.50 96.78
N THR A 254 -28.98 -95.45 96.20
CA THR A 254 -29.11 -96.89 96.47
C THR A 254 -27.87 -97.39 97.22
N LEU A 255 -27.73 -96.90 98.44
CA LEU A 255 -26.92 -97.45 99.53
C LEU A 255 -27.70 -98.60 100.22
N ALA A 256 -28.28 -99.52 99.43
CA ALA A 256 -29.30 -100.45 99.94
C ALA A 256 -29.26 -101.91 99.44
N ASP A 257 -28.29 -102.36 98.62
CA ASP A 257 -28.23 -103.79 98.21
C ASP A 257 -26.79 -104.35 98.14
N GLN A 258 -26.14 -104.47 99.30
CA GLN A 258 -25.03 -105.40 99.54
C GLN A 258 -25.16 -106.04 100.93
N VAL A 259 -26.28 -106.71 101.18
CA VAL A 259 -26.36 -107.81 102.13
C VAL A 259 -27.04 -108.95 101.37
N ASP A 260 -26.48 -110.16 101.46
CA ASP A 260 -26.97 -111.41 100.85
C ASP A 260 -26.68 -111.66 99.37
N ARG A 261 -25.44 -112.08 99.08
CA ARG A 261 -25.18 -113.46 98.59
C ARG A 261 -23.68 -113.71 98.40
N ALA A 262 -22.97 -113.74 99.52
CA ALA A 262 -21.85 -114.66 99.68
C ALA A 262 -22.44 -116.07 99.87
N SER A 263 -22.96 -116.66 98.79
CA SER A 263 -23.35 -118.06 98.76
C SER A 263 -23.19 -118.58 97.35
N TYR A 264 -22.19 -119.44 97.22
CA TYR A 264 -21.83 -120.25 96.08
C TYR A 264 -20.88 -119.60 95.06
N SER A 265 -19.57 -119.73 95.26
CA SER A 265 -18.80 -120.99 95.21
C SER A 265 -18.42 -121.37 93.79
N LYS A 266 -17.13 -121.17 93.57
CA LYS A 266 -16.19 -122.16 93.05
C LYS A 266 -16.26 -122.46 91.56
N LYS A 267 -15.02 -122.35 91.06
CA LYS A 267 -14.28 -123.28 90.21
C LYS A 267 -14.23 -122.80 88.77
N SER A 268 -13.09 -122.82 88.09
CA SER A 268 -11.71 -123.17 88.40
C SER A 268 -11.04 -123.35 87.03
N LEU A 269 -9.71 -123.28 86.99
CA LEU A 269 -8.86 -123.82 85.91
C LEU A 269 -8.94 -123.10 84.56
N LYS A 270 -7.92 -123.03 83.72
CA LYS A 270 -6.46 -123.25 83.80
C LYS A 270 -5.97 -122.86 82.40
N ARG A 271 -4.72 -122.39 82.35
CA ARG A 271 -3.71 -122.67 81.32
C ARG A 271 -3.71 -121.93 79.96
N ARG A 272 -2.47 -121.46 79.71
CA ARG A 272 -1.61 -121.54 78.50
C ARG A 272 -1.75 -120.36 77.53
N LYS A 273 -0.70 -119.53 77.47
CA LYS A 273 0.41 -119.51 76.47
C LYS A 273 -0.04 -118.74 75.23
N SER A 274 0.72 -117.87 74.57
CA SER A 274 2.14 -117.50 74.56
C SER A 274 2.30 -116.37 73.53
N ASN A 275 3.35 -115.54 73.67
CA ASN A 275 4.19 -114.90 72.63
C ASN A 275 3.56 -114.46 71.28
N THR A 276 3.89 -113.31 70.69
CA THR A 276 5.21 -112.94 70.11
C THR A 276 5.05 -111.52 69.55
N LYS A 277 5.78 -110.49 70.02
CA LYS A 277 7.01 -109.89 69.45
C LYS A 277 6.90 -109.29 68.03
N LYS A 278 7.31 -108.01 67.93
CA LYS A 278 8.12 -107.35 66.86
C LYS A 278 7.45 -107.18 65.50
N SER A 279 7.77 -106.23 64.62
CA SER A 279 8.75 -105.13 64.53
C SER A 279 8.41 -104.40 63.21
N LYS A 280 8.75 -103.10 63.16
CA LYS A 280 9.12 -102.26 62.00
C LYS A 280 9.01 -102.88 60.59
N TYR A 281 8.45 -102.11 59.67
CA TYR A 281 9.23 -101.28 58.73
C TYR A 281 8.59 -99.90 58.61
#